data_AF-A0A074YZN1-F1
#
_entry.id   AF-A0A074YZN1-F1
#
_cell.length_a   1.000
_cell.length_b   1.000
_cell.length_c   1.000
_cell.angle_alpha   90.00
_cell.angle_beta   90.00
_cell.angle_gamma   90.00
#
_symmetry.space_group_name_H-M   'P 1'
#
loop_
_entity.id
_entity.type
_entity.pdbx_description
1 polymer ?
#
loop_
_entity_poly.entity_id
_entity_poly.type
_entity_poly.pdbx_seq_one_letter_code
_entity_poly.pdbx_strand_id
1 'polypeptide(L)'
;MASTMTSDPKTIVPVIVTITDSHDVVLRVTEYDNSGKVDKDGKYKIKTIVDFQATRQNLIDVSPVFKTLLTTRNFAEAGQYIINLKEHVPEAIEVILCAIYGKDSVWEASATGQEVALRTLKLEPIYLWEVMDSNHSFMIEFHNLDAWFTLWYKSVGLRFDADVMMYPCFQFRHAEGFLRATKAMVYHYHHIKERGNSKHNDLCLPPRVLRKFHRELYLSIF
;
A
#
# COMPACT_ATOMS: atom_id res chain seq x y z
N MET A 1 -3.17 10.64 -52.20
CA MET A 1 -2.57 11.54 -51.18
C MET A 1 -3.46 11.49 -49.95
N ALA A 2 -2.84 11.26 -48.79
CA ALA A 2 -3.31 11.35 -47.40
C ALA A 2 -2.91 10.08 -46.64
N SER A 3 -1.62 9.97 -46.36
CA SER A 3 -1.11 8.99 -45.39
C SER A 3 -1.45 9.53 -44.01
N THR A 4 -2.45 8.94 -43.37
CA THR A 4 -2.77 9.18 -41.96
C THR A 4 -1.58 8.77 -41.12
N MET A 5 -0.84 9.77 -40.64
CA MET A 5 0.17 9.59 -39.60
C MET A 5 -0.52 9.04 -38.36
N THR A 6 -0.35 7.75 -38.13
CA THR A 6 -0.56 7.12 -36.83
C THR A 6 0.37 7.83 -35.85
N SER A 7 -0.21 8.65 -34.97
CA SER A 7 0.50 9.22 -33.84
C SER A 7 1.11 8.08 -33.03
N ASP A 8 2.43 8.09 -32.88
CA ASP A 8 3.15 7.18 -31.99
C ASP A 8 2.50 7.17 -30.60
N PRO A 9 2.37 6.01 -29.94
CA PRO A 9 1.91 5.97 -28.56
C PRO A 9 2.88 6.80 -27.71
N LYS A 10 2.39 7.88 -27.11
CA LYS A 10 3.10 8.69 -26.10
C LYS A 10 3.91 7.76 -25.20
N THR A 11 5.24 7.75 -25.35
CA THR A 11 6.11 6.94 -24.53
C THR A 11 6.02 7.47 -23.11
N ILE A 12 5.40 6.71 -22.20
CA ILE A 12 5.35 7.06 -20.79
C ILE A 12 6.74 6.84 -20.22
N VAL A 13 7.40 7.93 -19.83
CA VAL A 13 8.72 7.90 -19.19
C VAL A 13 8.52 7.59 -17.70
N PRO A 14 9.25 6.62 -17.12
CA PRO A 14 9.17 6.32 -15.69
C PRO A 14 9.54 7.54 -14.83
N VAL A 15 8.74 7.81 -13.80
CA VAL A 15 9.12 8.74 -12.74
C VAL A 15 10.09 8.04 -11.80
N ILE A 16 11.26 8.61 -11.56
CA ILE A 16 12.25 8.02 -10.66
C ILE A 16 12.02 8.53 -9.24
N VAL A 17 11.92 7.61 -8.29
CA VAL A 17 11.82 7.91 -6.86
C VAL A 17 12.99 7.23 -6.15
N THR A 18 13.87 8.04 -5.57
CA THR A 18 14.99 7.54 -4.79
C THR A 18 14.53 7.23 -3.37
N ILE A 19 14.56 5.96 -2.97
CA ILE A 19 14.30 5.53 -1.59
C ILE A 19 15.60 5.55 -0.79
N THR A 20 16.71 5.14 -1.40
CA THR A 20 18.02 5.12 -0.76
C THR A 20 19.12 5.51 -1.74
N ASP A 21 20.14 6.21 -1.25
CA ASP A 21 21.30 6.62 -2.04
C ASP A 21 22.21 5.43 -2.40
N SER A 22 22.14 4.34 -1.61
CA SER A 22 22.93 3.12 -1.79
C SER A 22 22.15 1.99 -2.49
N HIS A 23 21.42 2.33 -3.56
CA HIS A 23 20.56 1.37 -4.26
C HIS A 23 21.34 0.41 -5.17
N ASP A 24 20.86 -0.83 -5.28
CA ASP A 24 21.42 -1.89 -6.15
C ASP A 24 20.32 -2.64 -6.95
N VAL A 25 19.07 -2.14 -6.85
CA VAL A 25 17.91 -2.64 -7.58
C VAL A 25 16.90 -1.52 -7.81
N VAL A 26 16.16 -1.61 -8.92
CA VAL A 26 15.02 -0.76 -9.25
C VAL A 26 13.74 -1.58 -9.22
N LEU A 27 12.77 -1.15 -8.42
CA LEU A 27 11.41 -1.68 -8.47
C LEU A 27 10.58 -0.80 -9.42
N ARG A 28 10.28 -1.32 -10.60
CA ARG A 28 9.44 -0.66 -11.60
C ARG A 28 7.98 -0.99 -11.35
N VAL A 29 7.25 -0.06 -10.77
CA VAL A 29 5.81 -0.18 -10.50
C VAL A 29 5.03 0.38 -11.67
N THR A 30 4.18 -0.45 -12.27
CA THR A 30 3.30 -0.05 -13.38
C THR A 30 1.85 -0.06 -12.92
N GLU A 31 1.25 1.13 -12.82
CA GLU A 31 -0.18 1.29 -12.55
C GLU A 31 -0.95 1.32 -13.87
N TYR A 32 -2.07 0.61 -13.92
CA TYR A 32 -2.95 0.56 -15.09
C TYR A 32 -4.27 1.30 -14.84
N ASP A 33 -4.80 1.95 -15.88
CA ASP A 33 -6.11 2.57 -15.86
C ASP A 33 -7.19 1.50 -16.02
N ASN A 34 -7.84 1.16 -14.91
CA ASN A 34 -8.89 0.16 -14.85
C ASN A 34 -10.28 0.70 -15.23
N SER A 35 -10.39 1.84 -15.93
CA SER A 35 -11.68 2.39 -16.40
C SER A 35 -12.38 1.54 -17.48
N GLY A 36 -11.99 0.27 -17.67
CA GLY A 36 -12.53 -0.64 -18.69
C GLY A 36 -12.11 -0.33 -20.13
N LYS A 37 -11.20 0.63 -20.34
CA LYS A 37 -10.69 0.97 -21.68
C LYS A 37 -9.38 0.23 -21.93
N VAL A 38 -9.49 -1.00 -22.40
CA VAL A 38 -8.36 -1.70 -23.00
C VAL A 38 -7.95 -1.01 -24.30
N ASP A 39 -6.66 -1.02 -24.61
CA ASP A 39 -6.13 -0.58 -25.87
C ASP A 39 -6.54 -1.52 -27.02
N LYS A 40 -6.04 -1.23 -28.23
CA LYS A 40 -6.35 -2.02 -29.44
C LYS A 40 -5.87 -3.47 -29.34
N ASP A 41 -4.96 -3.77 -28.41
CA ASP A 41 -4.36 -5.10 -28.20
C ASP A 41 -4.99 -5.82 -27.00
N GLY A 42 -6.06 -5.27 -26.41
CA GLY A 42 -6.74 -5.85 -25.26
C GLY A 42 -5.99 -5.64 -23.92
N LYS A 43 -4.99 -4.77 -23.88
CA LYS A 43 -4.23 -4.45 -22.65
C LYS A 43 -4.77 -3.20 -21.99
N TYR A 44 -4.76 -3.17 -20.66
CA TYR A 44 -5.09 -1.95 -19.93
C TYR A 44 -4.09 -0.84 -20.25
N LYS A 45 -4.58 0.38 -20.39
CA LYS A 45 -3.71 1.54 -20.60
C LYS A 45 -2.87 1.77 -19.37
N ILE A 46 -1.57 1.98 -19.56
CA ILE A 46 -0.67 2.35 -18.46
C ILE A 46 -1.06 3.76 -18.00
N LYS A 47 -1.36 3.90 -16.71
CA LYS A 47 -1.66 5.18 -16.05
C LYS A 47 -0.37 5.88 -15.65
N THR A 48 0.53 5.16 -14.98
CA THR A 48 1.84 5.68 -14.56
C THR A 48 2.86 4.54 -14.43
N ILE A 49 4.14 4.90 -14.56
CA ILE A 49 5.28 4.02 -14.28
C ILE A 49 6.17 4.76 -13.30
N VAL A 50 6.52 4.12 -12.18
CA VAL A 50 7.42 4.67 -11.18
C VAL A 50 8.54 3.69 -10.90
N ASP A 51 9.79 4.16 -10.98
CA ASP A 51 10.99 3.39 -10.71
C ASP A 51 11.51 3.77 -9.31
N PHE A 52 11.34 2.86 -8.33
CA PHE A 52 11.86 3.03 -6.99
C PHE A 52 13.28 2.47 -6.88
N GLN A 53 14.24 3.32 -6.54
CA GLN A 53 15.62 2.91 -6.32
C GLN A 53 15.81 2.42 -4.88
N ALA A 54 16.07 1.11 -4.73
CA ALA A 54 16.12 0.40 -3.46
C ALA A 54 17.35 -0.53 -3.37
N THR A 55 17.56 -1.10 -2.19
CA THR A 55 18.55 -2.13 -1.88
C THR A 55 17.89 -3.51 -1.78
N ARG A 56 18.45 -4.53 -2.45
CA ARG A 56 17.98 -5.92 -2.45
C ARG A 56 17.94 -6.50 -1.06
N GLN A 57 18.98 -6.26 -0.27
CA GLN A 57 19.11 -6.84 1.06
C GLN A 57 17.91 -6.48 1.95
N ASN A 58 17.52 -5.21 1.98
CA ASN A 58 16.36 -4.74 2.74
C ASN A 58 15.05 -5.39 2.29
N LEU A 59 14.90 -5.70 1.00
CA LEU A 59 13.71 -6.39 0.47
C LEU A 59 13.71 -7.88 0.83
N ILE A 60 14.87 -8.54 0.73
CA ILE A 60 15.06 -9.97 1.03
C ILE A 60 14.80 -10.25 2.50
N ASP A 61 15.23 -9.36 3.39
CA ASP A 61 15.15 -9.55 4.83
C ASP A 61 13.72 -9.48 5.37
N VAL A 62 12.83 -8.78 4.68
CA VAL A 62 11.46 -8.52 5.14
C VAL A 62 10.37 -9.26 4.36
N SER A 63 10.70 -9.81 3.20
CA SER A 63 9.73 -10.46 2.32
C SER A 63 10.25 -11.81 1.79
N PRO A 64 9.55 -12.92 2.09
CA PRO A 64 9.90 -14.22 1.50
C PRO A 64 9.68 -14.24 -0.02
N VAL A 65 8.76 -13.40 -0.53
CA VAL A 65 8.51 -13.24 -1.97
C VAL A 65 9.72 -12.62 -2.64
N PHE A 66 10.21 -11.47 -2.16
CA PHE A 66 11.41 -10.84 -2.70
C PHE A 66 12.64 -11.71 -2.50
N LYS A 67 12.77 -12.40 -1.35
CA LYS A 67 13.83 -13.40 -1.15
C LYS A 67 13.83 -14.46 -2.24
N THR A 68 12.67 -15.06 -2.51
CA THR A 68 12.55 -16.10 -3.54
C THR A 68 12.88 -15.54 -4.91
N LEU A 69 12.30 -14.40 -5.27
CA LEU A 69 12.46 -13.75 -6.57
C LEU A 69 13.92 -13.34 -6.86
N LEU A 70 14.63 -12.86 -5.83
CA LEU A 70 15.97 -12.28 -5.98
C LEU A 70 17.11 -13.28 -5.83
N THR A 71 16.89 -14.40 -5.13
CA THR A 71 17.96 -15.36 -4.83
C THR A 71 17.84 -16.67 -5.60
N THR A 72 16.65 -17.00 -6.12
CA THR A 72 16.42 -18.28 -6.80
C THR A 72 16.79 -18.17 -8.26
N ARG A 73 17.87 -18.85 -8.68
CA ARG A 73 18.40 -18.84 -10.07
C ARG A 73 17.41 -19.23 -11.17
N ASN A 74 16.27 -19.82 -10.82
CA ASN A 74 15.25 -20.25 -11.78
C ASN A 74 14.27 -19.13 -12.18
N PHE A 75 14.30 -17.98 -11.51
CA PHE A 75 13.49 -16.82 -11.90
C PHE A 75 14.27 -15.94 -12.87
N ALA A 76 13.58 -15.42 -13.89
CA ALA A 76 14.20 -14.53 -14.86
C ALA A 76 14.72 -13.25 -14.20
N GLU A 77 14.09 -12.86 -13.10
CA GLU A 77 14.38 -11.71 -12.25
C GLU A 77 15.63 -11.89 -11.37
N ALA A 78 16.08 -13.13 -11.16
CA ALA A 78 17.28 -13.42 -10.40
C ALA A 78 18.52 -12.89 -11.15
N GLY A 79 19.06 -11.77 -10.65
CA GLY A 79 20.17 -11.05 -11.27
C GLY A 79 19.76 -9.87 -12.17
N GLN A 80 18.45 -9.61 -12.35
CA GLN A 80 18.00 -8.39 -13.04
C GLN A 80 18.14 -7.18 -12.15
N TYR A 81 18.64 -6.08 -12.71
CA TYR A 81 18.69 -4.78 -12.04
C TYR A 81 17.29 -4.17 -11.82
N ILE A 82 16.34 -4.47 -12.72
CA ILE A 82 14.97 -3.95 -12.68
C ILE A 82 14.01 -5.10 -12.40
N ILE A 83 13.20 -4.96 -11.36
CA ILE A 83 12.09 -5.87 -11.05
C ILE A 83 10.78 -5.18 -11.43
N ASN A 84 9.96 -5.81 -12.25
CA ASN A 84 8.67 -5.25 -12.66
C ASN A 84 7.57 -5.68 -11.69
N LEU A 85 6.96 -4.70 -11.02
CA LEU A 85 5.79 -4.85 -10.15
C LEU A 85 4.57 -4.36 -10.93
N LYS A 86 3.76 -5.29 -11.42
CA LYS A 86 2.52 -4.98 -12.13
C LYS A 86 1.37 -4.98 -11.14
N GLU A 87 0.32 -4.21 -11.45
CA GLU A 87 -0.95 -4.22 -10.69
C GLU A 87 -0.83 -3.65 -9.27
N HIS A 88 0.26 -2.93 -8.97
CA HIS A 88 0.41 -2.19 -7.72
C HIS A 88 0.30 -0.68 -7.95
N VAL A 89 -0.17 0.03 -6.92
CA VAL A 89 -0.22 1.49 -6.90
C VAL A 89 1.11 2.03 -6.37
N PRO A 90 1.80 2.95 -7.08
CA PRO A 90 3.10 3.46 -6.66
C PRO A 90 3.14 4.04 -5.25
N GLU A 91 2.11 4.79 -4.86
CA GLU A 91 2.00 5.40 -3.54
C GLU A 91 1.95 4.33 -2.43
N ALA A 92 1.32 3.18 -2.70
CA ALA A 92 1.29 2.06 -1.77
C ALA A 92 2.65 1.39 -1.62
N ILE A 93 3.39 1.26 -2.73
CA ILE A 93 4.75 0.71 -2.73
C ILE A 93 5.72 1.64 -2.00
N GLU A 94 5.63 2.97 -2.23
CA GLU A 94 6.47 3.94 -1.54
C GLU A 94 6.28 3.88 -0.03
N VAL A 95 5.04 3.71 0.45
CA VAL A 95 4.72 3.52 1.87
C VAL A 95 5.36 2.27 2.44
N ILE A 96 5.23 1.13 1.75
CA ILE A 96 5.85 -0.14 2.18
C ILE A 96 7.36 0.03 2.28
N LEU A 97 7.99 0.65 1.27
CA LEU A 97 9.42 0.92 1.27
C LEU A 97 9.81 1.87 2.40
N CYS A 98 9.09 2.97 2.60
CA CYS A 98 9.34 3.88 3.72
C CYS A 98 9.29 3.17 5.08
N ALA A 99 8.31 2.29 5.28
CA ALA A 99 8.17 1.54 6.52
C ALA A 99 9.31 0.53 6.75
N ILE A 100 9.74 -0.17 5.68
CA ILE A 100 10.86 -1.11 5.74
C ILE A 100 12.16 -0.37 6.10
N TYR A 101 12.45 0.73 5.42
CA TYR A 101 13.69 1.48 5.59
C TYR A 101 13.70 2.34 6.86
N GLY A 102 12.54 2.79 7.33
CA GLY A 102 12.39 3.55 8.57
C GLY A 102 12.78 2.80 9.84
N LYS A 103 13.12 1.51 9.74
CA LYS A 103 13.73 0.74 10.84
C LYS A 103 15.23 0.99 11.00
N ASP A 104 15.88 1.48 9.95
CA ASP A 104 17.28 1.87 9.98
C ASP A 104 17.40 3.32 10.42
N SER A 105 17.93 3.53 11.63
CA SER A 105 18.13 4.87 12.19
C SER A 105 19.03 5.78 11.33
N VAL A 106 19.96 5.21 10.55
CA VAL A 106 20.82 5.99 9.66
C VAL A 106 20.01 6.49 8.47
N TRP A 107 19.17 5.63 7.90
CA TRP A 107 18.26 6.01 6.82
C TRP A 107 17.23 7.03 7.31
N GLU A 108 16.62 6.80 8.47
CA GLU A 108 15.62 7.71 9.07
C GLU A 108 16.17 9.11 9.31
N ALA A 109 17.45 9.22 9.72
CA ALA A 109 18.13 10.50 9.92
C ALA A 109 18.62 11.16 8.62
N SER A 110 18.66 10.44 7.50
CA SER A 110 19.13 10.95 6.21
C SER A 110 18.14 11.93 5.58
N ALA A 111 18.64 12.82 4.70
CA ALA A 111 17.79 13.75 3.96
C ALA A 111 16.77 13.00 3.08
N THR A 112 17.21 11.94 2.39
CA THR A 112 16.38 11.08 1.54
C THR A 112 15.28 10.40 2.37
N GLY A 113 15.62 9.83 3.53
CA GLY A 113 14.63 9.18 4.40
C GLY A 113 13.58 10.15 4.96
N GLN A 114 14.00 11.34 5.39
CA GLN A 114 13.08 12.38 5.84
C GLN A 114 12.13 12.83 4.73
N GLU A 115 12.62 12.99 3.50
CA GLU A 115 11.80 13.38 2.35
C GLU A 115 10.75 12.31 2.03
N VAL A 116 11.17 11.04 1.94
CA VAL A 116 10.28 9.88 1.69
C VAL A 116 9.22 9.78 2.78
N ALA A 117 9.60 9.92 4.05
CA ALA A 117 8.65 9.90 5.18
C ALA A 117 7.62 11.03 5.06
N LEU A 118 8.05 12.26 4.76
CA LEU A 118 7.14 13.40 4.60
C LEU A 118 6.16 13.23 3.42
N ARG A 119 6.58 12.59 2.32
CA ARG A 119 5.70 12.30 1.18
C ARG A 119 4.67 11.23 1.54
N THR A 120 5.10 10.11 2.13
CA THR A 120 4.21 8.99 2.46
C THR A 120 3.21 9.33 3.57
N LEU A 121 3.52 10.25 4.48
CA LEU A 121 2.57 10.76 5.48
C LEU A 121 1.40 11.57 4.88
N LYS A 122 1.47 11.93 3.60
CA LYS A 122 0.38 12.58 2.84
C LYS A 122 -0.51 11.59 2.10
N LEU A 123 -0.29 10.29 2.25
CA LEU A 123 -1.11 9.25 1.60
C LEU A 123 -2.59 9.47 1.90
N GLU A 124 -3.41 9.55 0.85
CA GLU A 124 -4.86 9.59 1.03
C GLU A 124 -5.36 8.24 1.54
N PRO A 125 -6.30 8.18 2.49
CA PRO A 125 -6.72 6.91 3.08
C PRO A 125 -7.32 5.91 2.12
N ILE A 126 -7.86 6.36 0.97
CA ILE A 126 -8.36 5.46 -0.06
C ILE A 126 -7.25 4.51 -0.56
N TYR A 127 -5.99 4.95 -0.50
CA TYR A 127 -4.83 4.15 -0.86
C TYR A 127 -4.31 3.24 0.26
N LEU A 128 -4.82 3.35 1.50
CA LEU A 128 -4.46 2.38 2.56
C LEU A 128 -4.82 0.95 2.15
N TRP A 129 -5.91 0.81 1.40
CA TRP A 129 -6.35 -0.49 0.92
C TRP A 129 -5.32 -1.11 -0.04
N GLU A 130 -4.77 -0.29 -0.92
CA GLU A 130 -3.71 -0.67 -1.85
C GLU A 130 -2.39 -0.97 -1.12
N VAL A 131 -2.11 -0.27 0.00
CA VAL A 131 -0.96 -0.58 0.90
C VAL A 131 -1.11 -1.97 1.48
N MET A 132 -2.28 -2.29 2.06
CA MET A 132 -2.49 -3.60 2.70
C MET A 132 -2.51 -4.75 1.69
N ASP A 133 -3.13 -4.55 0.53
CA ASP A 133 -3.15 -5.53 -0.57
C ASP A 133 -1.73 -5.80 -1.11
N SER A 134 -0.96 -4.73 -1.37
CA SER A 134 0.43 -4.86 -1.79
C SER A 134 1.29 -5.53 -0.71
N ASN A 135 1.09 -5.16 0.56
CA ASN A 135 1.79 -5.77 1.69
C ASN A 135 1.49 -7.29 1.81
N HIS A 136 0.23 -7.69 1.61
CA HIS A 136 -0.16 -9.11 1.53
C HIS A 136 0.51 -9.82 0.35
N SER A 137 0.52 -9.20 -0.84
CA SER A 137 1.12 -9.75 -2.06
C SER A 137 2.61 -10.04 -1.89
N PHE A 138 3.34 -9.20 -1.15
CA PHE A 138 4.75 -9.43 -0.84
C PHE A 138 4.97 -10.29 0.41
N MET A 139 3.91 -10.75 1.07
CA MET A 139 3.95 -11.51 2.32
C MET A 139 4.81 -10.82 3.40
N ILE A 140 4.74 -9.49 3.47
CA ILE A 140 5.44 -8.71 4.49
C ILE A 140 4.58 -8.70 5.75
N GLU A 141 5.17 -8.96 6.92
CA GLU A 141 4.41 -8.90 8.17
C GLU A 141 3.97 -7.46 8.48
N PHE A 142 2.68 -7.26 8.79
CA PHE A 142 2.11 -5.92 9.03
C PHE A 142 2.80 -5.15 10.15
N HIS A 143 3.38 -5.84 11.12
CA HIS A 143 4.13 -5.20 12.19
C HIS A 143 5.30 -4.34 11.69
N ASN A 144 5.78 -4.61 10.48
CA ASN A 144 6.81 -3.80 9.82
C ASN A 144 6.31 -2.39 9.47
N LEU A 145 4.99 -2.18 9.38
CA LEU A 145 4.35 -0.93 8.99
C LEU A 145 3.69 -0.19 10.17
N ASP A 146 3.60 -0.79 11.36
CA ASP A 146 2.89 -0.22 12.52
C ASP A 146 3.38 1.17 12.94
N ALA A 147 4.71 1.39 12.91
CA ALA A 147 5.32 2.66 13.29
C ALA A 147 4.93 3.77 12.30
N TRP A 148 5.04 3.48 11.00
CA TRP A 148 4.59 4.38 9.94
C TRP A 148 3.08 4.67 10.07
N PHE A 149 2.25 3.63 10.24
CA PHE A 149 0.81 3.80 10.35
C PHE A 149 0.43 4.66 11.55
N THR A 150 1.13 4.52 12.68
CA THR A 150 0.91 5.36 13.86
C THR A 150 1.19 6.84 13.58
N LEU A 151 2.25 7.15 12.83
CA LEU A 151 2.59 8.51 12.44
C LEU A 151 1.57 9.07 11.43
N TRP A 152 1.21 8.29 10.42
CA TRP A 152 0.20 8.66 9.43
C TRP A 152 -1.17 8.87 10.08
N TYR A 153 -1.59 8.00 11.00
CA TYR A 153 -2.86 8.14 11.70
C TYR A 153 -2.92 9.43 12.53
N LYS A 154 -1.80 9.84 13.13
CA LYS A 154 -1.72 11.13 13.83
C LYS A 154 -1.81 12.33 12.88
N SER A 155 -1.27 12.23 11.67
CA SER A 155 -1.28 13.34 10.71
C SER A 155 -2.65 13.53 10.04
N VAL A 156 -3.39 12.44 9.76
CA VAL A 156 -4.64 12.52 8.99
C VAL A 156 -5.83 11.75 9.58
N GLY A 157 -5.60 10.76 10.44
CA GLY A 157 -6.57 9.72 10.81
C GLY A 157 -7.86 10.20 11.48
N LEU A 158 -7.90 11.41 12.02
CA LEU A 158 -9.11 11.95 12.66
C LEU A 158 -10.16 12.48 11.68
N ARG A 159 -9.82 12.58 10.39
CA ARG A 159 -10.66 13.20 9.37
C ARG A 159 -11.60 12.24 8.64
N PHE A 160 -11.57 10.95 9.00
CA PHE A 160 -12.23 9.90 8.22
C PHE A 160 -13.31 9.18 9.02
N ASP A 161 -14.29 8.67 8.27
CA ASP A 161 -15.42 7.93 8.82
C ASP A 161 -14.94 6.69 9.57
N ALA A 162 -15.65 6.39 10.67
CA ALA A 162 -15.31 5.28 11.54
C ALA A 162 -15.41 3.92 10.84
N ASP A 163 -16.36 3.77 9.90
CA ASP A 163 -16.58 2.55 9.13
C ASP A 163 -15.43 2.23 8.15
N VAL A 164 -14.68 3.25 7.73
CA VAL A 164 -13.46 3.11 6.90
C VAL A 164 -12.24 2.78 7.77
N MET A 165 -12.14 3.37 8.96
CA MET A 165 -10.94 3.27 9.81
C MET A 165 -10.91 2.06 10.75
N MET A 166 -11.96 1.24 10.81
CA MET A 166 -11.97 0.05 11.67
C MET A 166 -10.93 -1.00 11.23
N TYR A 167 -10.99 -1.47 9.99
CA TYR A 167 -10.10 -2.54 9.52
C TYR A 167 -8.62 -2.16 9.40
N PRO A 168 -8.21 -0.97 8.89
CA PRO A 168 -6.80 -0.62 8.89
C PRO A 168 -6.28 -0.51 10.34
N CYS A 169 -7.04 0.08 11.27
CA CYS A 169 -6.59 0.15 12.67
C CYS A 169 -6.46 -1.24 13.30
N PHE A 170 -7.33 -2.19 12.94
CA PHE A 170 -7.18 -3.59 13.37
C PHE A 170 -5.92 -4.24 12.76
N GLN A 171 -5.73 -4.07 11.45
CA GLN A 171 -4.67 -4.72 10.68
C GLN A 171 -3.28 -4.21 11.09
N PHE A 172 -3.12 -2.89 11.26
CA PHE A 172 -1.88 -2.24 11.73
C PHE A 172 -1.78 -2.19 13.27
N ARG A 173 -2.59 -2.99 13.99
CA ARG A 173 -2.57 -3.15 15.45
C ARG A 173 -2.62 -1.82 16.22
N HIS A 174 -3.26 -0.81 15.64
CA HIS A 174 -3.37 0.52 16.21
C HIS A 174 -4.56 0.60 17.16
N ALA A 175 -4.34 0.16 18.40
CA ALA A 175 -5.39 -0.03 19.41
C ALA A 175 -6.20 1.25 19.71
N GLU A 176 -5.55 2.42 19.77
CA GLU A 176 -6.22 3.70 20.02
C GLU A 176 -7.20 4.07 18.90
N GLY A 177 -6.74 4.04 17.65
CA GLY A 177 -7.60 4.30 16.50
C GLY A 177 -8.71 3.26 16.35
N PHE A 178 -8.42 1.99 16.65
CA PHE A 178 -9.43 0.93 16.62
C PHE A 178 -10.52 1.18 17.65
N LEU A 179 -10.15 1.45 18.92
CA LEU A 179 -11.09 1.80 19.98
C LEU A 179 -11.94 3.02 19.61
N ARG A 180 -11.33 4.04 19.02
CA ARG A 180 -12.02 5.25 18.58
C ARG A 180 -13.03 4.96 17.47
N ALA A 181 -12.61 4.27 16.42
CA ALA A 181 -13.49 3.88 15.31
C ALA A 181 -14.65 3.02 15.83
N THR A 182 -14.36 2.03 16.66
CA THR A 182 -15.38 1.19 17.32
C THR A 182 -16.38 2.03 18.12
N LYS A 183 -15.93 2.95 18.99
CA LYS A 183 -16.84 3.80 19.77
C LYS A 183 -17.74 4.62 18.86
N ALA A 184 -17.19 5.23 17.82
CA ALA A 184 -17.96 6.00 16.86
C ALA A 184 -19.01 5.13 16.14
N MET A 185 -18.64 3.92 15.73
CA MET A 185 -19.58 2.95 15.12
C MET A 185 -20.71 2.54 16.07
N VAL A 186 -20.41 2.30 17.34
CA VAL A 186 -21.39 1.87 18.36
C VAL A 186 -22.38 2.99 18.70
N TYR A 187 -21.90 4.22 18.86
CA TYR A 187 -22.73 5.33 19.36
C TYR A 187 -23.38 6.19 18.26
N HIS A 188 -22.85 6.20 17.03
CA HIS A 188 -23.30 7.13 15.98
C HIS A 188 -23.87 6.45 14.74
N TYR A 189 -23.80 5.12 14.62
CA TYR A 189 -24.33 4.39 13.46
C TYR A 189 -25.52 3.51 13.88
N HIS A 190 -26.63 3.63 13.15
CA HIS A 190 -27.81 2.77 13.36
C HIS A 190 -27.55 1.29 13.06
N HIS A 191 -26.60 1.00 12.18
CA HIS A 191 -26.16 -0.35 11.85
C HIS A 191 -24.64 -0.38 11.77
N ILE A 192 -24.02 -1.29 12.53
CA ILE A 192 -22.58 -1.57 12.39
C ILE A 192 -22.39 -2.35 11.09
N LYS A 193 -22.03 -1.63 10.03
CA LYS A 193 -21.51 -2.21 8.80
C LYS A 193 -20.14 -1.62 8.56
N GLU A 194 -19.17 -2.50 8.35
CA GLU A 194 -17.86 -2.10 7.86
C GLU A 194 -17.98 -1.71 6.38
N ARG A 195 -17.32 -0.62 5.99
CA ARG A 195 -17.24 -0.24 4.59
C ARG A 195 -16.02 -0.94 3.97
N GLY A 196 -16.29 -2.04 3.27
CA GLY A 196 -15.27 -2.68 2.43
C GLY A 196 -14.89 -1.79 1.24
N ASN A 197 -13.69 -1.99 0.70
CA ASN A 197 -13.38 -1.52 -0.64
C ASN A 197 -14.03 -2.46 -1.65
N SER A 198 -14.79 -1.94 -2.61
CA SER A 198 -15.38 -2.77 -3.67
C SER A 198 -14.32 -3.53 -4.49
N LYS A 199 -13.08 -3.01 -4.53
CA LYS A 199 -11.92 -3.69 -5.14
C LYS A 199 -11.29 -4.76 -4.25
N HIS A 200 -11.41 -4.65 -2.94
CA HIS A 200 -10.75 -5.49 -1.93
C HIS A 200 -11.77 -6.02 -0.93
N ASN A 201 -12.73 -6.83 -1.41
CA ASN A 201 -13.82 -7.36 -0.58
C ASN A 201 -13.35 -8.42 0.44
N ASP A 202 -12.16 -8.96 0.23
CA ASP A 202 -11.46 -9.88 1.12
C ASP A 202 -10.79 -9.17 2.31
N LEU A 203 -10.48 -7.88 2.17
CA LEU A 203 -9.90 -7.03 3.21
C LEU A 203 -10.99 -6.48 4.14
N CYS A 204 -11.42 -7.32 5.08
CA CYS A 204 -12.45 -6.96 6.07
C CYS A 204 -12.17 -7.55 7.46
N LEU A 205 -12.82 -6.99 8.48
CA LEU A 205 -12.71 -7.52 9.84
C LEU A 205 -13.22 -8.97 9.90
N PRO A 206 -12.52 -9.85 10.63
CA PRO A 206 -13.00 -11.20 10.85
C PRO A 206 -14.41 -11.18 11.48
N PRO A 207 -15.34 -12.05 11.05
CA PRO A 207 -16.73 -12.04 11.55
C PRO A 207 -16.84 -12.13 13.08
N ARG A 208 -15.88 -12.77 13.76
CA ARG A 208 -15.82 -12.85 15.23
C ARG A 208 -15.63 -11.48 15.90
N VAL A 209 -14.91 -10.56 15.25
CA VAL A 209 -14.69 -9.19 15.73
C VAL A 209 -16.00 -8.40 15.60
N LEU A 210 -16.65 -8.50 14.43
CA LEU A 210 -17.95 -7.87 14.16
C LEU A 210 -19.08 -8.40 15.07
N ARG A 211 -19.15 -9.72 15.29
CA ARG A 211 -20.16 -10.35 16.16
C ARG A 211 -20.01 -9.95 17.63
N LYS A 212 -18.79 -9.68 18.11
CA LYS A 212 -18.57 -9.22 19.47
C LYS A 212 -19.24 -7.85 19.70
N PHE A 213 -19.18 -6.95 18.71
CA PHE A 213 -19.86 -5.65 18.77
C PHE A 213 -21.38 -5.76 18.83
N HIS A 214 -21.96 -6.66 18.03
CA HIS A 214 -23.41 -6.92 18.12
C HIS A 214 -23.82 -7.40 19.52
N ARG A 215 -23.00 -8.22 20.20
CA ARG A 215 -23.33 -8.76 21.53
C ARG A 215 -23.18 -7.73 22.66
N GLU A 216 -22.17 -6.88 22.60
CA GLU A 216 -21.92 -5.84 23.63
C GLU A 216 -22.95 -4.69 23.58
N LEU A 217 -23.48 -4.35 22.39
CA LEU A 217 -24.61 -3.42 22.23
C LEU A 217 -25.89 -3.91 22.92
N TYR A 218 -26.18 -5.21 22.89
CA TYR A 218 -27.36 -5.77 23.57
C TYR A 218 -27.20 -5.83 25.10
N LEU A 219 -25.97 -5.87 25.61
CA LEU A 219 -25.68 -5.92 27.05
C LEU A 219 -25.55 -4.55 27.71
N SER A 220 -25.48 -3.47 26.92
CA SER A 220 -25.44 -2.08 27.40
C SER A 220 -26.78 -1.35 27.32
N ILE A 221 -27.86 -2.07 26.95
CA ILE A 221 -29.26 -1.60 26.90
C ILE A 221 -30.09 -2.13 28.11
N PHE A 222 -29.45 -2.72 29.13
CA PHE A 222 -30.10 -3.12 30.38
C PHE A 222 -29.36 -2.59 31.60
#